data_AF-A0AAV2RWE8-F1
#
_entry.id   AF-A0AAV2RWE8-F1
#
_cell.length_a   1.000
_cell.length_b   1.000
_cell.length_c   1.000
_cell.angle_alpha   90.00
_cell.angle_beta   90.00
_cell.angle_gamma   90.00
#
_symmetry.space_group_name_H-M   'P 1'
#
loop_
_entity.id
_entity.type
_entity.pdbx_description
1 polymer ?
#
loop_
_entity_poly.entity_id
_entity_poly.type
_entity_poly.pdbx_seq_one_letter_code
_entity_poly.pdbx_strand_id
1 'polypeptide(L)'
;DEEGGGSSPGCQDQNPQCPTWTAQGECEANPDFMHSACAESCGTCIPTKTGVVCADRNAACPGWAARGDCSINPAYMNVNCPGSCSTCPPTRPSECIDQHETC
;
A
#
# COMPACT_ATOMS: atom_id res chain seq x y z
N ASP A 1 8.72 21.36 -12.92
CA ASP A 1 7.33 21.03 -12.57
C ASP A 1 7.38 19.94 -11.50
N GLU A 2 6.91 20.28 -10.31
CA GLU A 2 6.87 19.41 -9.13
C GLU A 2 5.71 18.42 -9.25
N GLU A 3 6.01 17.14 -9.47
CA GLU A 3 5.00 16.09 -9.45
C GLU A 3 4.81 15.59 -8.01
N GLY A 4 3.82 16.19 -7.34
CA GLY A 4 3.37 15.83 -5.99
C GLY A 4 2.93 14.37 -5.91
N GLY A 5 3.77 13.56 -5.25
CA GLY A 5 3.43 12.23 -4.80
C GLY A 5 2.33 12.31 -3.74
N GLY A 6 1.16 11.74 -4.05
CA GLY A 6 0.08 11.51 -3.10
C GLY A 6 0.48 10.46 -2.06
N SER A 7 1.33 10.86 -1.11
CA SER A 7 1.52 10.19 0.17
C SER A 7 0.35 10.59 1.06
N SER A 8 -0.39 9.61 1.57
CA SER A 8 -1.35 9.83 2.65
C SER A 8 -0.72 10.73 3.72
N PRO A 9 -1.35 11.86 4.10
CA PRO A 9 -0.81 12.72 5.14
C PRO A 9 -0.77 11.90 6.44
N GLY A 10 0.44 11.60 6.93
CA GLY A 10 0.61 11.07 8.28
C GLY A 10 1.08 9.63 8.42
N CYS A 11 1.66 8.99 7.39
CA CYS A 11 2.41 7.74 7.62
C CYS A 11 3.86 7.82 7.20
N GLN A 12 4.58 8.74 7.85
CA GLN A 12 6.02 8.85 7.77
C GLN A 12 6.54 9.47 9.07
N ASP A 13 7.72 9.03 9.49
CA ASP A 13 8.43 9.68 10.58
C ASP A 13 8.88 11.09 10.17
N GLN A 14 8.51 12.06 11.01
CA GLN A 14 8.88 13.46 10.84
C GLN A 14 10.23 13.78 11.49
N ASN A 15 10.79 12.85 12.27
CA ASN A 15 12.05 13.05 12.98
C ASN A 15 13.01 11.87 12.76
N PRO A 16 14.28 12.11 12.40
CA PRO A 16 15.27 11.04 12.26
C PRO A 16 15.58 10.28 13.57
N GLN A 17 15.18 10.82 14.74
CA GLN A 17 15.33 10.16 16.04
C GLN A 17 14.17 9.20 16.37
N CYS A 18 13.12 9.13 15.56
CA CYS A 18 11.99 8.22 15.79
C CYS A 18 12.40 6.75 16.05
N PRO A 19 13.39 6.17 15.34
CA PRO A 19 13.86 4.81 15.67
C PRO A 19 14.49 4.71 17.06
N THR A 20 15.23 5.74 17.46
CA THR A 20 15.89 5.79 18.78
C THR A 20 14.88 5.97 19.91
N TRP A 21 13.88 6.85 19.73
CA TRP A 21 12.82 7.07 20.72
C TRP A 21 11.89 5.86 20.85
N THR A 22 11.54 5.23 19.74
CA THR A 22 10.79 3.97 19.74
C THR A 22 11.55 2.87 20.49
N ALA A 23 12.86 2.73 20.25
CA ALA A 23 13.70 1.78 20.99
C ALA A 23 13.79 2.06 22.50
N GLN A 24 13.50 3.29 22.92
CA GLN A 24 13.43 3.70 24.33
C GLN A 24 12.02 3.55 24.94
N GLY A 25 11.03 3.09 24.17
CA GLY A 25 9.64 2.93 24.65
C GLY A 25 8.83 4.22 24.69
N GLU A 26 9.22 5.23 23.88
CA GLU A 26 8.53 6.52 23.86
C GLU A 26 7.10 6.41 23.27
N CYS A 27 6.82 5.39 22.44
CA CYS A 27 5.48 5.19 21.90
C CYS A 27 4.45 4.95 23.02
N GLU A 28 4.84 4.27 24.11
CA GLU A 28 4.00 4.07 25.29
C GLU A 28 4.13 5.20 26.32
N ALA A 29 5.35 5.75 26.49
CA ALA A 29 5.62 6.78 27.49
C ALA A 29 5.12 8.18 27.08
N ASN A 30 5.06 8.46 25.78
CA ASN A 30 4.67 9.74 25.20
C ASN A 30 3.86 9.57 23.89
N PRO A 31 2.69 8.91 23.95
CA PRO A 31 1.95 8.46 22.77
C PRO A 31 1.47 9.61 21.88
N ASP A 32 1.00 10.73 22.45
CA ASP A 32 0.46 11.84 21.65
C ASP A 32 1.53 12.46 20.73
N PHE A 33 2.73 12.65 21.25
CA PHE A 33 3.86 13.16 20.47
C PHE A 33 4.35 12.10 19.49
N MET A 34 4.53 10.87 19.94
CA MET A 34 5.12 9.82 19.12
C MET A 34 4.19 9.37 17.99
N HIS A 35 2.88 9.29 18.20
CA HIS A 35 1.94 8.92 17.14
C HIS A 35 1.81 10.03 16.08
N SER A 36 2.10 11.29 16.43
CA SER A 36 2.06 12.40 15.48
C SER A 36 3.39 12.60 14.74
N ALA A 37 4.52 12.53 15.46
CA ALA A 37 5.85 12.77 14.89
C ALA A 37 6.54 11.50 14.36
N CYS A 38 6.18 10.33 14.88
CA CYS A 38 6.83 9.05 14.64
C CYS A 38 5.82 7.95 14.30
N ALA A 39 4.78 8.31 13.54
CA ALA A 39 3.65 7.45 13.26
C ALA A 39 4.04 6.11 12.62
N GLU A 40 5.07 6.14 11.75
CA GLU A 40 5.63 4.96 11.07
C GLU A 40 6.44 4.11 12.05
N SER A 41 7.38 4.71 12.78
CA SER A 41 8.20 4.01 13.77
C SER A 41 7.36 3.36 14.89
N CYS A 42 6.30 4.03 15.36
CA CYS A 42 5.38 3.48 16.35
C CYS A 42 4.31 2.55 15.77
N GLY A 43 4.28 2.35 14.45
CA GLY A 43 3.29 1.47 13.79
C GLY A 43 1.84 1.92 13.96
N THR A 44 1.61 3.20 14.27
CA THR A 44 0.27 3.77 14.51
C THR A 44 -0.43 4.22 13.24
N CYS A 45 0.32 4.25 12.14
CA CYS A 45 -0.22 4.41 10.81
C CYS A 45 0.07 3.15 10.00
N ILE A 46 -0.85 2.84 9.09
CA ILE A 46 -0.59 1.88 8.02
C ILE A 46 -0.20 2.73 6.82
N PRO A 47 0.98 2.51 6.20
CA PRO A 47 1.27 3.12 4.91
C PRO A 47 0.29 2.50 3.93
N THR A 48 -0.86 3.15 3.79
CA THR A 48 -1.74 2.90 2.67
C THR A 48 -0.89 3.29 1.48
N LYS A 49 -0.38 2.29 0.74
CA LYS A 49 -0.02 2.51 -0.65
C LYS A 49 -1.32 2.82 -1.38
N THR A 50 -1.86 4.01 -1.13
CA THR A 50 -3.00 4.57 -1.83
C THR A 50 -2.60 4.65 -3.28
N GLY A 51 -3.29 3.86 -4.11
CA GLY A 51 -3.41 4.20 -5.52
C GLY A 51 -2.64 3.37 -6.53
N VAL A 52 -2.27 2.11 -6.24
CA VAL A 52 -2.27 1.15 -7.37
C VAL A 52 -3.73 0.75 -7.57
N VAL A 53 -4.50 1.64 -8.20
CA VAL A 53 -5.80 1.28 -8.76
C VAL A 53 -5.50 0.22 -9.79
N CYS A 54 -5.78 -1.04 -9.44
CA CYS A 54 -5.68 -2.11 -10.40
C CYS A 54 -6.89 -2.08 -11.31
N ALA A 55 -6.81 -1.20 -12.30
CA ALA A 55 -7.80 -1.06 -13.34
C ALA A 55 -7.12 -1.17 -14.70
N ASP A 56 -7.89 -1.64 -15.66
CA ASP A 56 -7.48 -1.62 -17.05
C ASP A 56 -7.33 -0.16 -17.53
N ARG A 57 -6.23 0.09 -18.21
CA ARG A 57 -5.90 1.40 -18.80
C ARG A 57 -6.43 1.54 -20.22
N ASN A 58 -6.98 0.47 -20.79
CA ASN A 58 -7.53 0.46 -22.14
C ASN A 58 -8.90 -0.23 -22.17
N ALA A 59 -9.87 0.41 -22.81
CA ALA A 59 -11.23 -0.14 -22.96
C ALA A 59 -11.28 -1.47 -23.73
N ALA A 60 -10.25 -1.79 -24.53
CA ALA A 60 -10.15 -3.04 -25.27
C ALA A 60 -9.60 -4.22 -24.43
N CYS A 61 -9.13 -3.97 -23.20
CA CYS A 61 -8.55 -5.00 -22.33
C CYS A 61 -9.43 -6.25 -22.14
N PRO A 62 -10.76 -6.15 -21.91
CA PRO A 62 -11.60 -7.35 -21.80
C PRO A 62 -11.61 -8.19 -23.08
N GLY A 63 -11.59 -7.53 -24.25
CA GLY A 63 -11.56 -8.20 -25.54
C GLY A 63 -10.22 -8.87 -25.83
N TRP A 64 -9.11 -8.24 -25.46
CA TRP A 64 -7.77 -8.82 -25.58
C TRP A 64 -7.60 -10.02 -24.63
N ALA A 65 -8.00 -9.86 -23.36
CA ALA A 65 -7.96 -10.95 -22.40
C ALA A 65 -8.81 -12.15 -22.84
N ALA A 66 -10.02 -11.92 -23.38
CA ALA A 66 -10.87 -12.98 -23.93
C ALA A 66 -10.25 -13.73 -25.12
N ARG A 67 -9.32 -13.09 -25.85
CA ARG A 67 -8.55 -13.72 -26.94
C ARG A 67 -7.28 -14.42 -26.48
N GLY A 68 -6.96 -14.36 -25.18
CA GLY A 68 -5.76 -14.97 -24.60
C GLY A 68 -4.51 -14.07 -24.67
N ASP A 69 -4.65 -12.77 -24.90
CA ASP A 69 -3.52 -11.84 -24.96
C ASP A 69 -2.72 -11.79 -23.64
N CYS A 70 -3.35 -12.14 -22.50
CA CYS A 70 -2.65 -12.28 -21.22
C CYS A 70 -1.53 -13.34 -21.27
N SER A 71 -1.63 -14.34 -22.14
CA SER A 71 -0.60 -15.38 -22.34
C SER A 71 0.26 -15.12 -23.57
N ILE A 72 -0.29 -14.51 -24.62
CA ILE A 72 0.42 -14.21 -25.87
C ILE A 72 1.35 -13.00 -25.69
N ASN A 73 0.91 -11.98 -24.96
CA ASN A 73 1.66 -10.74 -24.71
C ASN A 73 1.58 -10.29 -23.23
N PRO A 74 2.08 -11.11 -22.29
CA PRO A 74 1.95 -10.86 -20.85
C PRO A 74 2.62 -9.55 -20.42
N ALA A 75 3.76 -9.19 -21.01
CA ALA A 75 4.49 -7.98 -20.64
C ALA A 75 3.66 -6.70 -20.88
N TYR A 76 2.99 -6.62 -22.03
CA TYR A 76 2.11 -5.48 -22.33
C TYR A 76 0.83 -5.52 -21.48
N MET A 77 0.23 -6.70 -21.39
CA MET A 77 -1.07 -6.87 -20.72
C MET A 77 -0.98 -6.65 -19.21
N ASN A 78 0.09 -7.07 -18.55
CA ASN A 78 0.25 -6.88 -17.10
C ASN A 78 0.37 -5.39 -16.70
N VAL A 79 0.85 -4.54 -17.61
CA VAL A 79 1.00 -3.10 -17.37
C VAL A 79 -0.27 -2.33 -17.74
N ASN A 80 -0.94 -2.73 -18.82
CA ASN A 80 -2.06 -1.97 -19.39
C ASN A 80 -3.43 -2.55 -19.05
N CYS A 81 -3.50 -3.85 -18.78
CA CYS A 81 -4.73 -4.59 -18.53
C CYS A 81 -4.64 -5.46 -17.26
N PRO A 82 -4.13 -4.92 -16.13
CA PRO A 82 -3.90 -5.73 -14.94
C PRO A 82 -5.19 -6.26 -14.32
N GLY A 83 -6.34 -5.59 -14.55
CA GLY A 83 -7.65 -6.06 -14.12
C GLY A 83 -8.14 -7.23 -14.96
N SER A 84 -8.18 -7.05 -16.29
CA SER A 84 -8.59 -8.09 -17.22
C SER A 84 -7.69 -9.35 -17.18
N CYS A 85 -6.39 -9.18 -16.91
CA CYS A 85 -5.47 -10.32 -16.75
C CYS A 85 -5.30 -10.80 -15.32
N SER A 86 -6.06 -10.24 -14.36
CA SER A 86 -6.01 -10.63 -12.94
C SER A 86 -4.60 -10.58 -12.34
N THR A 87 -3.75 -9.67 -12.81
CA THR A 87 -2.39 -9.46 -12.28
C THR A 87 -2.34 -8.37 -11.22
N CYS A 88 -3.51 -7.99 -10.72
CA CYS A 88 -3.63 -7.09 -9.58
C CYS A 88 -2.90 -7.67 -8.37
N PRO A 89 -2.14 -6.85 -7.62
CA PRO A 89 -1.76 -7.24 -6.28
C PRO A 89 -3.04 -7.49 -5.46
N PRO A 90 -3.05 -8.48 -4.55
CA PRO A 90 -4.18 -8.63 -3.64
C PRO A 90 -4.35 -7.31 -2.91
N THR A 91 -5.55 -6.73 -3.01
CA THR A 91 -5.96 -5.64 -2.14
C THR A 91 -5.99 -6.25 -0.75
N ARG A 92 -4.90 -6.17 0.01
CA ARG A 92 -4.92 -6.59 1.41
C ARG A 92 -5.99 -5.72 2.07
N PRO A 93 -7.14 -6.28 2.50
CA PRO A 93 -7.90 -5.58 3.51
C PRO A 93 -6.96 -5.53 4.72
N SER A 94 -6.72 -4.33 5.24
CA SER A 94 -6.06 -4.18 6.52
C SER A 94 -7.00 -4.67 7.62
N GLU A 95 -7.22 -5.96 7.73
CA GLU A 95 -7.72 -6.56 8.96
C GLU A 95 -7.02 -7.91 9.14
N CYS A 96 -6.39 -8.06 10.30
CA CYS A 96 -6.21 -9.37 10.89
C CYS A 96 -7.58 -10.06 10.88
N ILE A 97 -7.68 -11.22 10.22
CA ILE A 97 -8.81 -12.09 10.46
C ILE A 97 -8.54 -12.71 11.83
N ASP A 98 -9.24 -12.23 12.86
CA ASP A 98 -9.33 -12.85 14.18
C ASP A 98 -9.96 -14.26 14.05
N GLN A 99 -9.19 -15.21 13.53
CA GLN A 99 -9.58 -16.62 13.45
C GLN A 99 -8.50 -17.52 14.03
N HIS A 100 -7.78 -17.02 15.03
CA HIS A 100 -7.22 -17.90 16.03
C HIS A 100 -7.47 -17.28 17.40
N GLU A 101 -8.26 -17.96 18.23
CA GLU A 101 -8.52 -17.58 19.62
C GLU A 101 -7.26 -17.58 20.50
N THR A 102 -6.07 -17.80 19.94
CA THR A 102 -4.77 -17.49 20.55
C THR A 102 -3.75 -17.31 19.44
N CYS A 103 -3.01 -16.20 19.38
CA CYS A 103 -1.85 -16.06 18.48
C CYS A 103 -0.95 -17.30 18.42
#